data_AF-A0A9X3YMB4-F1
#
_entry.id   AF-A0A9X3YMB4-F1
#
_cell.length_a   1.000
_cell.length_b   1.000
_cell.length_c   1.000
_cell.angle_alpha   90.00
_cell.angle_beta   90.00
_cell.angle_gamma   90.00
#
_symmetry.space_group_name_H-M   'P 1'
#
loop_
_entity.id
_entity.type
_entity.pdbx_description
1 polymer ?
#
loop_
_entity_poly.entity_id
_entity_poly.type
_entity_poly.pdbx_seq_one_letter_code
_entity_poly.pdbx_strand_id
1 'polypeptide(L)'
;MKLHYALALVVAAALPLAATAADKKGPTSKTDRSETVVPAAAAGSTSLACYFQKGSDVTWYWGLTSDSQWYALPGDWQKTPHTKLQKFFTTANQSAVTTACANSSTYYGLVGYTLQSAFAADKGAGYNYPIIFGGNTELWPQY
;
A
#
# COMPACT_ATOMS: atom_id res chain seq x y z
N MET A 1 2.63 -54.59 40.19
CA MET A 1 1.28 -54.10 39.86
C MET A 1 1.33 -53.44 38.49
N LYS A 2 0.41 -53.84 37.60
CA LYS A 2 0.17 -53.28 36.27
C LYS A 2 -0.52 -51.89 36.38
N LEU A 3 -0.39 -51.10 35.30
CA LEU A 3 -1.20 -49.97 34.77
C LEU A 3 -0.25 -48.84 34.35
N HIS A 4 0.23 -48.76 33.09
CA HIS A 4 -0.47 -48.27 31.89
C HIS A 4 -1.18 -46.93 32.13
N TYR A 5 -0.52 -45.82 31.81
CA TYR A 5 -1.20 -44.58 31.47
C TYR A 5 -0.66 -44.03 30.16
N ALA A 6 -1.60 -43.86 29.25
CA ALA A 6 -1.43 -43.56 27.85
C ALA A 6 -1.25 -42.06 27.60
N LEU A 7 -0.47 -41.82 26.55
CA LEU A 7 -0.46 -40.70 25.60
C LEU A 7 -1.66 -39.72 25.65
N ALA A 8 -1.37 -38.42 25.67
CA ALA A 8 -2.20 -37.39 25.04
C ALA A 8 -1.28 -36.35 24.39
N LEU A 9 -0.84 -36.64 23.17
CA LEU A 9 -0.19 -35.65 22.31
C LEU A 9 -1.30 -34.73 21.77
N VAL A 10 -1.43 -33.53 22.32
CA VAL A 10 -2.33 -32.51 21.78
C VAL A 10 -1.67 -31.94 20.52
N VAL A 11 -2.01 -32.49 19.36
CA VAL A 11 -1.70 -31.86 18.08
C VAL A 11 -2.64 -30.66 17.95
N ALA A 12 -2.14 -29.47 18.31
CA ALA A 12 -2.78 -28.23 17.94
C ALA A 12 -2.70 -28.09 16.42
N ALA A 13 -3.78 -28.48 15.73
CA ALA A 13 -3.95 -28.20 14.32
C ALA A 13 -3.99 -26.67 14.16
N ALA A 14 -2.88 -26.10 13.70
CA ALA A 14 -2.82 -24.73 13.24
C ALA A 14 -3.72 -24.63 12.00
N LEU A 15 -4.97 -24.20 12.20
CA LEU A 15 -5.82 -23.77 11.10
C LEU A 15 -5.13 -22.59 10.42
N PRO A 16 -4.89 -22.62 9.10
CA PRO A 16 -4.53 -21.40 8.40
C PRO A 16 -5.74 -20.48 8.51
N LEU A 17 -5.57 -19.36 9.21
CA LEU A 17 -6.51 -18.24 9.18
C LEU A 17 -6.46 -17.71 7.74
N ALA A 18 -7.26 -18.30 6.86
CA ALA A 18 -7.49 -17.76 5.54
C ALA A 18 -8.15 -16.40 5.75
N ALA A 19 -7.36 -15.35 5.64
CA ALA A 19 -7.87 -14.00 5.53
C ALA A 19 -8.82 -14.00 4.34
N THR A 20 -10.13 -13.90 4.62
CA THR A 20 -11.14 -13.68 3.59
C THR A 20 -10.73 -12.40 2.86
N ALA A 21 -10.30 -12.55 1.62
CA ALA A 21 -9.99 -11.42 0.76
C ALA A 21 -11.26 -10.60 0.64
N ALA A 22 -11.32 -9.46 1.34
CA ALA A 22 -12.25 -8.39 0.98
C ALA A 22 -12.09 -8.18 -0.53
N ASP A 23 -13.20 -8.25 -1.28
CA ASP A 23 -13.24 -8.14 -2.73
C ASP A 23 -12.32 -7.01 -3.20
N LYS A 24 -11.11 -7.38 -3.61
CA LYS A 24 -10.12 -6.45 -4.12
C LYS A 24 -10.63 -6.11 -5.51
N LYS A 25 -11.39 -5.03 -5.62
CA LYS A 25 -11.89 -4.50 -6.89
C LYS A 25 -11.03 -3.30 -7.25
N GLY A 26 -10.09 -3.51 -8.16
CA GLY A 26 -9.24 -2.48 -8.75
C GLY A 26 -10.03 -1.49 -9.61
N PRO A 27 -9.33 -0.62 -10.36
CA PRO A 27 -9.95 0.37 -11.23
C PRO A 27 -10.91 -0.29 -12.22
N THR A 28 -12.04 0.37 -12.46
CA THR A 28 -13.05 -0.12 -13.41
C THR A 28 -12.84 0.42 -14.83
N SER A 29 -11.96 1.43 -14.98
CA SER A 29 -11.57 1.98 -16.28
C SER A 29 -10.19 2.65 -16.21
N LYS A 30 -9.61 2.92 -17.39
CA LYS A 30 -8.30 3.60 -17.51
C LYS A 30 -8.33 5.09 -17.16
N THR A 31 -9.50 5.66 -16.87
CA THR A 31 -9.64 7.04 -16.42
C THR A 31 -10.02 7.13 -14.94
N ASP A 32 -10.17 5.98 -14.27
CA ASP A 32 -10.67 5.93 -12.92
C ASP A 32 -9.59 6.30 -11.90
N ARG A 33 -9.53 7.59 -11.59
CA ARG A 33 -8.67 8.17 -10.56
C ARG A 33 -9.44 8.59 -9.32
N SER A 34 -10.75 8.43 -9.30
CA SER A 34 -11.59 9.07 -8.30
C SER A 34 -11.29 8.53 -6.90
N GLU A 35 -11.19 9.43 -5.92
CA GLU A 35 -10.96 9.06 -4.51
C GLU A 35 -12.12 8.21 -3.96
N THR A 36 -13.30 8.35 -4.58
CA THR A 36 -14.53 7.63 -4.24
C THR A 36 -14.53 6.16 -4.64
N VAL A 37 -13.68 5.72 -5.58
CA VAL A 37 -13.68 4.32 -6.04
C VAL A 37 -12.68 3.43 -5.32
N VAL A 38 -11.68 4.01 -4.63
CA VAL A 38 -10.71 3.20 -3.90
C VAL A 38 -11.36 2.84 -2.55
N PRO A 39 -11.55 1.56 -2.19
CA PRO A 39 -12.21 1.18 -0.94
C PRO A 39 -11.39 1.55 0.29
N ALA A 40 -11.96 2.20 1.31
CA ALA A 40 -11.26 2.58 2.55
C ALA A 40 -10.20 1.57 2.97
N ALA A 41 -8.97 2.03 3.19
CA ALA A 41 -7.88 1.13 3.52
C ALA A 41 -8.18 0.44 4.86
N ALA A 42 -7.87 -0.86 4.95
CA ALA A 42 -8.01 -1.59 6.19
C ALA A 42 -7.07 -1.01 7.26
N ALA A 43 -7.41 -1.22 8.54
CA ALA A 43 -6.52 -0.86 9.64
C ALA A 43 -5.11 -1.43 9.43
N GLY A 44 -4.07 -0.62 9.68
CA GLY A 44 -2.68 -0.98 9.39
C GLY A 44 -2.28 -0.85 7.91
N SER A 45 -3.07 -0.14 7.11
CA SER A 45 -2.73 0.16 5.73
C SER A 45 -3.31 1.51 5.26
N THR A 46 -2.81 2.00 4.14
CA THR A 46 -3.29 3.20 3.46
C THR A 46 -3.27 3.03 1.94
N SER A 47 -3.81 3.99 1.20
CA SER A 47 -3.68 3.99 -0.26
C SER A 47 -2.34 4.59 -0.69
N LEU A 48 -1.85 4.17 -1.85
CA LEU A 48 -0.61 4.66 -2.44
C LEU A 48 -0.93 5.53 -3.65
N ALA A 49 -0.55 6.80 -3.63
CA ALA A 49 -0.61 7.69 -4.78
C ALA A 49 0.76 7.71 -5.48
N CYS A 50 0.78 7.50 -6.79
CA CYS A 50 1.97 7.49 -7.63
C CYS A 50 1.90 8.64 -8.64
N TYR A 51 2.86 9.55 -8.57
CA TYR A 51 2.98 10.70 -9.47
C TYR A 51 3.99 10.41 -10.56
N PHE A 52 3.62 10.73 -11.79
CA PHE A 52 4.39 10.46 -12.99
C PHE A 52 4.59 11.74 -13.79
N GLN A 53 5.76 11.90 -14.40
CA GLN A 53 6.13 13.10 -15.13
C GLN A 53 6.59 12.78 -16.56
N LYS A 54 6.20 13.61 -17.53
CA LYS A 54 6.69 13.61 -18.91
C LYS A 54 6.91 15.04 -19.38
N GLY A 55 8.18 15.48 -19.40
CA GLY A 55 8.49 16.89 -19.61
C GLY A 55 7.91 17.75 -18.49
N SER A 56 7.07 18.72 -18.83
CA SER A 56 6.35 19.54 -17.84
C SER A 56 5.00 18.96 -17.41
N ASP A 57 4.54 17.88 -18.06
CA ASP A 57 3.26 17.26 -17.72
C ASP A 57 3.42 16.33 -16.50
N VAL A 58 2.58 16.55 -15.49
CA VAL A 58 2.55 15.77 -14.25
C VAL A 58 1.16 15.22 -14.07
N THR A 59 1.08 13.90 -13.89
CA THR A 59 -0.16 13.18 -13.65
C THR A 59 0.02 12.23 -12.48
N TRP A 60 -1.07 11.80 -11.86
CA TRP A 60 -1.02 10.81 -10.79
C TRP A 60 -2.08 9.73 -10.94
N TYR A 61 -1.81 8.56 -10.36
CA TYR A 61 -2.70 7.41 -10.29
C TYR A 61 -2.45 6.62 -9.01
N TRP A 62 -3.42 5.79 -8.61
CA TRP A 62 -3.26 4.88 -7.48
C TRP A 62 -2.32 3.73 -7.81
N GLY A 63 -1.48 3.34 -6.85
CA GLY A 63 -0.65 2.15 -6.93
C GLY A 63 -1.50 0.88 -7.08
N LEU A 64 -1.00 -0.07 -7.88
CA LEU A 64 -1.70 -1.31 -8.20
C LEU A 64 -0.86 -2.55 -7.87
N THR A 65 -1.53 -3.64 -7.53
CA THR A 65 -0.92 -4.97 -7.53
C THR A 65 -0.66 -5.44 -8.96
N SER A 66 0.07 -6.54 -9.13
CA SER A 66 0.30 -7.18 -10.44
C SER A 66 -1.00 -7.55 -11.15
N ASP A 67 -2.02 -7.91 -10.38
CA ASP A 67 -3.34 -8.32 -10.88
C ASP A 67 -4.26 -7.11 -11.13
N SER A 68 -3.68 -5.91 -11.21
CA SER A 68 -4.40 -4.64 -11.41
C SER A 68 -5.43 -4.34 -10.31
N GLN A 69 -5.22 -4.84 -9.10
CA GLN A 69 -6.05 -4.49 -7.95
C GLN A 69 -5.45 -3.29 -7.20
N TRP A 70 -6.28 -2.55 -6.45
CA TRP A 70 -5.75 -1.46 -5.62
C TRP A 70 -4.68 -1.96 -4.65
N TYR A 71 -3.53 -1.30 -4.65
CA TYR A 71 -2.45 -1.59 -3.71
C TYR A 71 -2.73 -0.91 -2.37
N ALA A 72 -2.78 -1.70 -1.30
CA ALA A 72 -2.82 -1.20 0.07
C ALA A 72 -1.40 -1.18 0.62
N LEU A 73 -0.89 0.01 0.91
CA LEU A 73 0.43 0.23 1.50
C LEU A 73 0.38 -0.11 3.01
N PRO A 74 1.07 -1.15 3.49
CA PRO A 74 1.02 -1.56 4.89
C PRO A 74 1.87 -0.66 5.79
N GLY A 75 1.39 -0.36 7.00
CA GLY A 75 2.08 0.49 7.96
C GLY A 75 1.12 1.30 8.83
N ASP A 76 1.66 2.33 9.48
CA ASP A 76 0.94 3.10 10.48
C ASP A 76 1.10 4.61 10.30
N TRP A 77 0.03 5.34 10.61
CA TRP A 77 0.03 6.80 10.67
C TRP A 77 0.66 7.29 11.95
N GLN A 78 1.63 8.19 11.85
CA GLN A 78 2.24 8.84 13.02
C GLN A 78 2.40 10.34 12.78
N LYS A 79 2.27 11.13 13.86
CA LYS A 79 2.65 12.54 13.87
C LYS A 79 4.07 12.66 14.38
N THR A 80 4.92 13.38 13.66
CA THR A 80 6.30 13.62 14.09
C THR A 80 6.32 14.35 15.45
N PRO A 81 7.24 14.01 16.38
CA PRO A 81 7.24 14.58 17.73
C PRO A 81 7.34 16.11 17.78
N HIS A 82 8.11 16.71 16.87
CA HIS A 82 8.40 18.15 16.88
C HIS A 82 7.53 18.97 15.93
N THR A 83 7.39 18.54 14.67
CA THR A 83 6.65 19.32 13.65
C THR A 83 5.17 19.01 13.61
N LYS A 84 4.71 17.95 14.30
CA LYS A 84 3.31 17.46 14.32
C LYS A 84 2.77 17.12 12.93
N LEU A 85 3.65 17.01 11.94
CA LEU A 85 3.29 16.62 10.58
C LEU A 85 2.94 15.14 10.58
N GLN A 86 1.82 14.81 9.96
CA GLN A 86 1.40 13.44 9.76
C GLN A 86 2.24 12.81 8.64
N LYS A 87 2.77 11.62 8.91
CA LYS A 87 3.53 10.80 7.96
C LYS A 87 3.06 9.35 8.08
N PHE A 88 3.29 8.58 7.04
CA PHE A 88 2.99 7.15 7.04
C PHE A 88 4.27 6.34 7.17
N PHE A 89 4.38 5.56 8.24
CA PHE A 89 5.52 4.71 8.51
C PHE A 89 5.23 3.33 7.95
N THR A 90 5.81 3.05 6.79
CA THR A 90 5.52 1.82 6.04
C THR A 90 6.40 0.66 6.51
N THR A 91 5.82 -0.54 6.53
CA THR A 91 6.57 -1.79 6.68
C THR A 91 6.96 -2.37 5.32
N ALA A 92 6.42 -1.84 4.22
CA ALA A 92 6.85 -2.19 2.88
C ALA A 92 8.24 -1.65 2.60
N ASN A 93 9.03 -2.41 1.83
CA ASN A 93 10.29 -1.90 1.29
C ASN A 93 10.04 -0.97 0.08
N GLN A 94 11.06 -0.20 -0.29
CA GLN A 94 10.97 0.74 -1.42
C GLN A 94 10.64 0.04 -2.74
N SER A 95 11.15 -1.18 -2.95
CA SER A 95 10.88 -1.98 -4.16
C SER A 95 9.39 -2.31 -4.34
N ALA A 96 8.69 -2.62 -3.25
CA ALA A 96 7.25 -2.90 -3.29
C ALA A 96 6.45 -1.65 -3.71
N VAL A 97 6.83 -0.47 -3.21
CA VAL A 97 6.22 0.81 -3.58
C VAL A 97 6.48 1.15 -5.05
N THR A 98 7.72 1.05 -5.50
CA THR A 98 8.06 1.33 -6.91
C THR A 98 7.41 0.33 -7.86
N THR A 99 7.33 -0.95 -7.47
CA THR A 99 6.62 -1.99 -8.25
C THR A 99 5.13 -1.67 -8.35
N ALA A 100 4.48 -1.26 -7.26
CA ALA A 100 3.08 -0.90 -7.29
C ALA A 100 2.80 0.30 -8.20
N CYS A 101 3.71 1.29 -8.21
CA CYS A 101 3.64 2.41 -9.16
C CYS A 101 3.94 1.98 -10.61
N ALA A 102 4.85 1.06 -10.84
CA ALA A 102 5.14 0.53 -12.18
C ALA A 102 3.94 -0.23 -12.76
N ASN A 103 3.23 -1.02 -11.93
CA ASN A 103 1.99 -1.68 -12.32
C ASN A 103 0.93 -0.67 -12.73
N SER A 104 0.78 0.42 -11.96
CA SER A 104 -0.11 1.53 -12.31
C SER A 104 0.27 2.15 -13.66
N SER A 105 1.54 2.51 -13.85
CA SER A 105 2.02 3.07 -15.12
C SER A 105 1.69 2.18 -16.33
N THR A 106 1.89 0.87 -16.16
CA THR A 106 1.57 -0.15 -17.18
C THR A 106 0.07 -0.22 -17.46
N TYR A 107 -0.77 -0.31 -16.42
CA TYR A 107 -2.22 -0.43 -16.56
C TYR A 107 -2.83 0.78 -17.29
N TYR A 108 -2.39 1.99 -16.91
CA TYR A 108 -2.90 3.25 -17.48
C TYR A 108 -2.20 3.66 -18.79
N GLY A 109 -1.19 2.91 -19.25
CA GLY A 109 -0.52 3.15 -20.52
C GLY A 109 0.30 4.44 -20.56
N LEU A 110 1.04 4.75 -19.49
CA LEU A 110 1.78 6.01 -19.35
C LEU A 110 3.11 6.02 -20.13
N VAL A 111 3.02 5.88 -21.46
CA VAL A 111 4.19 5.80 -22.34
C VAL A 111 5.00 7.10 -22.32
N GLY A 112 6.26 6.98 -21.91
CA GLY A 112 7.21 8.09 -21.81
C GLY A 112 7.10 8.91 -20.53
N TYR A 113 6.27 8.49 -19.57
CA TYR A 113 6.29 9.06 -18.22
C TYR A 113 7.26 8.29 -17.33
N THR A 114 7.90 8.98 -16.39
CA THR A 114 8.72 8.40 -15.33
C THR A 114 8.06 8.59 -13.96
N LEU A 115 8.30 7.67 -13.03
CA LEU A 115 7.88 7.84 -11.64
C LEU A 115 8.64 9.02 -11.03
N GLN A 116 7.92 10.05 -10.60
CA GLN A 116 8.47 11.26 -9.99
C GLN A 116 8.42 11.19 -8.47
N SER A 117 7.27 10.77 -7.92
CA SER A 117 7.08 10.70 -6.47
C SER A 117 5.96 9.72 -6.10
N ALA A 118 5.96 9.31 -4.82
CA ALA A 118 4.97 8.41 -4.27
C ALA A 118 4.59 8.84 -2.86
N PHE A 119 3.29 8.76 -2.54
CA PHE A 119 2.73 9.25 -1.29
C PHE A 119 1.76 8.26 -0.67
N ALA A 120 1.74 8.23 0.65
CA ALA A 120 0.61 7.66 1.37
C ALA A 120 -0.57 8.63 1.25
N ALA A 121 -1.76 8.10 0.97
CA ALA A 121 -2.93 8.92 0.71
C ALA A 121 -4.14 8.35 1.47
N ASP A 122 -4.76 9.22 2.26
CA ASP A 122 -5.97 8.92 3.02
C ASP A 122 -7.21 9.50 2.30
N LYS A 123 -8.27 8.70 2.24
CA LYS A 123 -9.48 8.95 1.42
C LYS A 123 -10.39 10.01 2.00
N GLY A 124 -10.22 10.32 3.28
CA GLY A 124 -10.98 11.38 3.94
C GLY A 124 -10.50 12.78 3.61
N ALA A 125 -9.32 12.94 3.01
CA ALA A 125 -8.66 14.24 2.99
C ALA A 125 -7.84 14.57 1.73
N GLY A 126 -7.66 13.63 0.78
CA GLY A 126 -6.99 13.92 -0.50
C GLY A 126 -5.55 14.44 -0.37
N TYR A 127 -4.92 14.26 0.80
CA TYR A 127 -3.59 14.77 1.09
C TYR A 127 -2.54 13.72 0.80
N ASN A 128 -1.49 14.17 0.10
CA ASN A 128 -0.26 13.43 -0.08
C ASN A 128 0.60 13.51 1.18
N TYR A 129 0.76 12.39 1.86
CA TYR A 129 1.60 12.30 3.04
C TYR A 129 2.93 11.62 2.73
N PRO A 130 4.04 12.10 3.31
CA PRO A 130 5.32 11.44 3.15
C PRO A 130 5.31 10.01 3.66
N ILE A 131 6.02 9.13 2.95
CA ILE A 131 6.25 7.74 3.32
C ILE A 131 7.62 7.64 3.99
N ILE A 132 7.65 7.05 5.18
CA ILE A 132 8.88 6.76 5.93
C ILE A 132 9.18 5.26 5.85
N PHE A 133 10.31 4.92 5.25
CA PHE A 133 10.85 3.56 5.17
C PHE A 133 11.77 3.26 6.34
N GLY A 134 11.72 2.02 6.84
CA GLY A 134 12.66 1.52 7.87
C GLY A 134 12.63 2.32 9.18
N GLY A 135 11.58 3.11 9.42
CA GLY A 135 11.42 3.95 10.61
C GLY A 135 12.16 5.29 10.59
N ASN A 136 13.00 5.58 9.59
CA ASN A 136 13.85 6.77 9.60
C ASN A 136 14.13 7.41 8.23
N THR A 137 13.76 6.75 7.12
CA THR A 137 14.16 7.23 5.79
C THR A 137 12.95 7.76 5.02
N GLU A 138 12.91 9.07 4.80
CA GLU A 138 11.96 9.75 3.93
C GLU A 138 12.61 9.94 2.55
N LEU A 139 12.05 9.33 1.50
CA LEU A 139 12.70 9.31 0.18
C LEU A 139 11.97 10.09 -0.92
N TRP A 140 10.74 10.57 -0.66
CA TRP A 140 9.89 11.16 -1.71
C TRP A 140 9.00 12.29 -1.18
N PRO A 141 8.84 13.40 -1.93
CA PRO A 141 9.30 13.64 -3.30
C PRO A 141 10.76 14.12 -3.36
N GLN A 142 11.49 13.75 -4.42
CA GLN A 142 12.75 14.41 -4.77
C GLN A 142 12.40 15.73 -5.48
N TYR A 143 12.89 16.85 -4.95
CA TYR A 143 12.73 18.19 -5.51
C TYR A 143 13.78 18.46 -6.58
#